data_AF-A0A6G0WMF6-F1
#
_entry.id   AF-A0A6G0WMF6-F1
#
_cell.length_a   1.000
_cell.length_b   1.000
_cell.length_c   1.000
_cell.angle_alpha   90.00
_cell.angle_beta   90.00
_cell.angle_gamma   90.00
#
_symmetry.space_group_name_H-M   'P 1'
#
loop_
_entity.id
_entity.type
_entity.pdbx_description
1 polymer ?
#
loop_
_entity_poly.entity_id
_entity_poly.type
_entity_poly.pdbx_seq_one_letter_code
_entity_poly.pdbx_strand_id
1 'polypeptide(L)'
;MFLDFAASHDIVVSEYTCALLSTFILNGEVASLFFSDFGFSRALMLLQQNRSKVSRNPLKSRKIQFAGTRTSDQKGLVCSDQEIYGSDIMYDRQYILNRDVRAYVQLVRFVSNCIKIVARSVDISNEYITASEKVTKETFVALIHSSHDPPVLEQALRGLRYLIVLSAAPSFEAYFNPTDFEQLFQLCFELPTSSSVQAMALKCSRLLLTKYTTNIPLCRMMFEGRHKIIPLIEQANFKLKFQAAHLMLTLSLIYINPTQLSMIADSFNTNEAKGILSGVLHEFNEWLHDEHRRTLGQVFMDVLIRLIIQLDLLSFLNDVDVVDAICNMIQASFSSSKASLMGQTDMSNRTKPLRPMLCTSLAKVVCKGGNAKWFLNTRRLDIIVSVLSQDTTLTELLDLACILITLCNEEPAISLYLGTFASRGIKFICQVLGSFYELQMVDSVEKKSSGQVDEDTSSEISIGSKVEHDINFAFDVDVLKKNQKN
;
A
#
# COMPACT_ATOMS: atom_id res chain seq x y z
N MET A 1 -13.52 19.23 -34.07
CA MET A 1 -12.84 20.54 -34.03
C MET A 1 -11.54 20.50 -33.22
N PHE A 2 -11.55 20.35 -31.88
CA PHE A 2 -10.29 20.30 -31.11
C PHE A 2 -9.43 19.05 -31.35
N LEU A 3 -10.02 17.86 -31.55
CA LEU A 3 -9.27 16.66 -31.94
C LEU A 3 -8.53 16.82 -33.28
N ASP A 4 -9.10 17.58 -34.21
CA ASP A 4 -8.50 17.83 -35.53
C ASP A 4 -7.27 18.72 -35.40
N PHE A 5 -7.30 19.69 -34.47
CA PHE A 5 -6.14 20.51 -34.13
C PHE A 5 -5.05 19.73 -33.37
N ALA A 6 -5.42 18.70 -32.60
CA ALA A 6 -4.43 17.79 -32.00
C ALA A 6 -3.66 16.98 -33.06
N ALA A 7 -4.27 16.75 -34.23
CA ALA A 7 -3.65 16.08 -35.38
C ALA A 7 -2.83 17.03 -36.28
N SER A 8 -2.75 18.32 -35.95
CA SER A 8 -2.11 19.34 -36.77
C SER A 8 -0.64 19.01 -37.11
N HIS A 9 -0.21 19.40 -38.30
CA HIS A 9 1.20 19.39 -38.70
C HIS A 9 2.02 20.45 -37.98
N ASP A 10 1.37 21.51 -37.47
CA ASP A 10 2.01 22.48 -36.58
C ASP A 10 2.10 21.88 -35.17
N ILE A 11 3.35 21.62 -34.75
CA ILE A 11 3.64 20.95 -33.49
C ILE A 11 3.26 21.78 -32.27
N VAL A 12 3.24 23.11 -32.40
CA VAL A 12 2.87 24.02 -31.33
C VAL A 12 1.36 23.92 -31.11
N VAL A 13 0.59 23.94 -32.20
CA VAL A 13 -0.85 23.77 -32.16
C VAL A 13 -1.20 22.39 -31.61
N SER A 14 -0.52 21.32 -32.07
CA SER A 14 -0.74 19.96 -31.58
C SER A 14 -0.44 19.83 -30.08
N GLU A 15 0.70 20.36 -29.61
CA GLU A 15 1.12 20.33 -28.20
C GLU A 15 0.08 20.99 -27.28
N TYR A 16 -0.25 22.25 -27.54
CA TYR A 16 -1.18 23.00 -26.69
C TYR A 16 -2.60 22.43 -26.77
N THR A 17 -3.03 21.97 -27.94
CA THR A 17 -4.35 21.35 -28.07
C THR A 17 -4.44 20.07 -27.27
N CYS A 18 -3.43 19.19 -27.33
CA CYS A 18 -3.40 17.97 -26.52
C CYS A 18 -3.39 18.29 -25.02
N ALA A 19 -2.67 19.34 -24.60
CA ALA A 19 -2.65 19.78 -23.20
C ALA A 19 -4.00 20.31 -22.73
N LEU A 20 -4.66 21.14 -23.54
CA LEU A 20 -6.00 21.66 -23.28
C LEU A 20 -7.01 20.53 -23.18
N LEU A 21 -7.03 19.62 -24.16
CA LEU A 21 -7.89 18.43 -24.16
C LEU A 21 -7.65 17.57 -22.91
N SER A 22 -6.39 17.35 -22.53
CA SER A 22 -6.05 16.60 -21.32
C SER A 22 -6.59 17.23 -20.04
N THR A 23 -6.79 18.55 -20.03
CA THR A 23 -7.32 19.29 -18.88
C THR A 23 -8.84 19.33 -18.91
N PHE A 24 -9.45 19.66 -20.05
CA PHE A 24 -10.89 19.78 -20.20
C PHE A 24 -11.64 18.46 -20.03
N ILE A 25 -11.05 17.33 -20.45
CA ILE A 25 -11.69 16.02 -20.32
C ILE A 25 -11.88 15.58 -18.86
N LEU A 26 -11.26 16.25 -17.90
CA LEU A 26 -11.48 15.99 -16.47
C LEU A 26 -12.78 16.62 -15.95
N ASN A 27 -13.44 17.49 -16.73
CA ASN A 27 -14.78 17.96 -16.45
C ASN A 27 -15.80 16.94 -16.97
N GLY A 28 -16.71 16.49 -16.10
CA GLY A 28 -17.69 15.44 -16.43
C GLY A 28 -18.65 15.79 -17.57
N GLU A 29 -19.09 17.04 -17.68
CA GLU A 29 -20.00 17.49 -18.75
C GLU A 29 -19.29 17.47 -20.11
N VAL A 30 -18.06 17.98 -20.15
CA VAL A 30 -17.21 17.96 -21.35
C VAL A 30 -16.87 16.53 -21.75
N ALA A 31 -16.56 15.69 -20.76
CA ALA A 31 -16.27 14.28 -20.98
C ALA A 31 -17.48 13.54 -21.57
N SER A 32 -18.68 13.74 -21.01
CA SER A 32 -19.91 13.11 -21.50
C SER A 32 -20.16 13.42 -22.98
N LEU A 33 -20.09 14.70 -23.36
CA LEU A 33 -20.21 15.13 -24.76
C LEU A 33 -19.10 14.56 -25.65
N PHE A 34 -17.88 14.50 -25.14
CA PHE A 34 -16.76 13.95 -25.90
C PHE A 34 -16.93 12.45 -26.20
N PHE A 35 -17.40 11.68 -25.22
CA PHE A 35 -17.59 10.24 -25.38
C PHE A 35 -18.79 9.90 -26.26
N SER A 36 -19.87 10.69 -26.20
CA SER A 36 -21.04 10.51 -27.09
C SER A 36 -20.67 10.64 -28.57
N ASP A 37 -19.66 11.45 -28.90
CA ASP A 37 -19.20 11.68 -30.27
C ASP A 37 -18.07 10.74 -30.74
N PHE A 38 -17.96 9.55 -30.13
CA PHE A 38 -16.88 8.58 -30.38
C PHE A 38 -15.47 9.17 -30.18
N GLY A 39 -15.33 10.16 -29.30
CA GLY A 39 -14.08 10.88 -29.08
C GLY A 39 -12.93 9.97 -28.64
N PHE A 40 -13.20 8.93 -27.85
CA PHE A 40 -12.17 8.01 -27.37
C PHE A 40 -11.52 7.22 -28.51
N SER A 41 -12.32 6.63 -29.40
CA SER A 41 -11.80 5.92 -30.58
C SER A 41 -10.95 6.83 -31.46
N ARG A 42 -11.37 8.09 -31.65
CA ARG A 42 -10.58 9.09 -32.39
C ARG A 42 -9.26 9.41 -31.69
N ALA A 43 -9.26 9.54 -30.36
CA ALA A 43 -8.04 9.76 -29.59
C ALA A 43 -7.05 8.59 -29.71
N LEU A 44 -7.53 7.34 -29.70
CA LEU A 44 -6.69 6.15 -29.93
C LEU A 44 -6.12 6.11 -31.35
N MET A 45 -6.91 6.49 -32.37
CA MET A 45 -6.40 6.62 -33.75
C MET A 45 -5.28 7.65 -33.86
N LEU A 46 -5.43 8.83 -33.23
CA LEU A 46 -4.38 9.85 -33.20
C LEU A 46 -3.11 9.37 -32.51
N LEU A 47 -3.26 8.63 -31.41
CA LEU A 47 -2.14 8.02 -30.70
C LEU A 47 -1.40 7.02 -31.59
N GLN A 48 -2.13 6.14 -32.29
CA GLN A 48 -1.57 5.16 -33.21
C GLN A 48 -0.81 5.84 -34.38
N GLN A 49 -1.39 6.89 -34.95
CA GLN A 49 -0.76 7.66 -36.03
C GLN A 49 0.55 8.32 -35.57
N ASN A 50 0.56 8.95 -34.38
CA ASN A 50 1.77 9.61 -33.88
C ASN A 50 2.86 8.62 -33.43
N ARG A 51 2.51 7.43 -32.92
CA ARG A 51 3.47 6.37 -32.62
C ARG A 51 4.29 5.96 -33.85
N SER A 52 3.65 5.87 -35.02
CA SER A 52 4.33 5.57 -36.29
C SER A 52 5.32 6.66 -36.75
N LYS A 53 5.08 7.92 -36.37
CA LYS A 53 5.94 9.07 -36.70
C LYS A 53 7.16 9.13 -35.77
N VAL A 54 6.96 8.95 -34.47
CA VAL A 54 8.04 8.96 -33.46
C VAL A 54 9.02 7.80 -33.68
N SER A 55 8.50 6.61 -34.03
CA SER A 55 9.31 5.42 -34.34
C SER A 55 10.29 5.61 -35.52
N ARG A 56 9.99 6.53 -36.45
CA ARG A 56 10.86 6.82 -37.62
C ARG A 56 12.04 7.75 -37.31
N ASN A 57 12.09 8.40 -36.14
CA ASN A 57 13.17 9.32 -35.75
C ASN A 57 13.81 9.00 -34.38
N PRO A 58 14.38 7.79 -34.19
CA PRO A 58 14.99 7.37 -32.91
C PRO A 58 16.25 8.17 -32.53
N LEU A 59 16.84 8.92 -33.47
CA LEU A 59 18.09 9.66 -33.28
C LEU A 59 17.95 10.93 -32.44
N LYS A 60 16.73 11.45 -32.21
CA LYS A 60 16.51 12.63 -31.36
C LYS A 60 16.23 12.30 -29.88
N SER A 61 15.69 11.13 -29.54
CA SER A 61 15.52 10.73 -28.12
C SER A 61 16.80 10.15 -27.50
N ARG A 62 17.67 9.52 -28.31
CA ARG A 62 18.97 9.00 -27.83
C ARG A 62 19.99 10.05 -27.38
N LYS A 63 19.83 11.33 -27.74
CA LYS A 63 20.74 12.41 -27.28
C LYS A 63 20.45 12.92 -25.86
N ILE A 64 19.41 12.40 -25.19
CA ILE A 64 19.11 12.71 -23.77
C ILE A 64 19.64 11.59 -22.83
N GLN A 65 20.33 10.58 -23.37
CA GLN A 65 21.18 9.70 -22.56
C GLN A 65 22.57 10.34 -22.44
N PHE A 66 22.95 10.69 -21.20
CA PHE A 66 24.28 11.16 -20.78
C PHE A 66 24.69 12.59 -21.16
N ALA A 67 23.98 13.58 -20.62
CA ALA A 67 24.61 14.85 -20.22
C ALA A 67 24.68 14.98 -18.69
N GLY A 68 25.17 13.91 -18.05
CA GLY A 68 25.80 13.97 -16.73
C GLY A 68 27.25 14.46 -16.82
N THR A 69 27.55 15.38 -17.75
CA THR A 69 28.86 16.05 -17.79
C THR A 69 28.88 17.15 -16.74
N ARG A 70 29.39 16.77 -15.57
CA ARG A 70 30.32 17.54 -14.74
C ARG A 70 30.48 18.99 -15.20
N THR A 71 29.70 19.89 -14.64
CA THR A 71 30.18 21.24 -14.36
C THR A 71 30.36 21.31 -12.85
N SER A 72 31.58 20.97 -12.43
CA SER A 72 32.17 21.56 -11.24
C SER A 72 32.04 23.08 -11.36
N ASP A 73 31.75 23.73 -10.24
CA ASP A 73 31.64 25.19 -10.08
C ASP A 73 30.25 25.79 -10.30
N GLN A 74 29.31 25.40 -9.44
CA GLN A 74 28.40 26.36 -8.82
C GLN A 74 27.90 25.82 -7.48
N LYS A 75 28.61 26.21 -6.41
CA LYS A 75 28.12 26.11 -5.04
C LYS A 75 26.85 26.96 -4.93
N GLY A 76 25.73 26.35 -4.54
CA GLY A 76 24.61 27.08 -3.95
C GLY A 76 23.29 27.14 -4.72
N LEU A 77 23.00 26.23 -5.66
CA LEU A 77 21.60 25.99 -6.04
C LEU A 77 21.25 24.53 -5.77
N VAL A 78 20.48 24.32 -4.70
CA VAL A 78 19.69 23.12 -4.48
C VAL A 78 18.80 22.97 -5.71
N CYS A 79 19.28 22.24 -6.71
CA CYS A 79 18.44 21.71 -7.77
C CYS A 79 17.60 20.64 -7.08
N SER A 80 16.50 21.08 -6.47
CA SER A 80 15.47 20.18 -6.01
C SER A 80 15.20 19.20 -7.14
N ASP A 81 15.26 17.90 -6.86
CA ASP A 81 14.66 16.83 -7.67
C ASP A 81 13.14 17.06 -7.72
N GLN A 82 12.72 18.17 -8.33
CA GLN A 82 11.35 18.43 -8.69
C GLN A 82 11.06 17.46 -9.82
N GLU A 83 10.46 16.34 -9.47
CA GLU A 83 9.79 15.46 -10.41
C GLU A 83 8.76 16.32 -11.18
N ILE A 84 9.01 16.59 -12.46
CA ILE A 84 8.16 17.43 -13.29
C ILE A 84 7.09 16.55 -13.96
N TYR A 85 5.79 16.87 -13.79
CA TYR A 85 4.70 15.99 -14.21
C TYR A 85 3.76 16.63 -15.23
N GLY A 86 3.23 15.82 -16.16
CA GLY A 86 2.03 16.18 -16.91
C GLY A 86 2.17 17.50 -17.67
N SER A 87 1.41 18.54 -17.31
CA SER A 87 1.53 19.89 -17.90
C SER A 87 2.90 20.50 -17.66
N ASP A 88 3.54 20.12 -16.56
CA ASP A 88 4.76 20.74 -16.09
C ASP A 88 5.94 20.29 -16.95
N ILE A 89 5.80 19.19 -17.71
CA ILE A 89 6.81 18.74 -18.69
C ILE A 89 7.07 19.79 -19.77
N MET A 90 6.12 20.71 -19.99
CA MET A 90 6.30 21.89 -20.84
C MET A 90 7.44 22.79 -20.36
N TYR A 91 7.72 22.76 -19.06
CA TYR A 91 8.72 23.60 -18.38
C TYR A 91 9.96 22.82 -17.96
N ASP A 92 10.04 21.51 -18.27
CA ASP A 92 11.23 20.71 -17.97
C ASP A 92 12.41 21.10 -18.88
N ARG A 93 13.53 21.51 -18.27
CA ARG A 93 14.76 21.87 -18.98
C ARG A 93 15.27 20.78 -19.93
N GLN A 94 15.03 19.50 -19.62
CA GLN A 94 15.43 18.38 -20.47
C GLN A 94 14.57 18.25 -21.73
N TYR A 95 13.31 18.68 -21.66
CA TYR A 95 12.32 18.52 -22.73
C TYR A 95 11.86 19.84 -23.36
N ILE A 96 12.27 21.00 -22.84
CA ILE A 96 11.95 22.35 -23.34
C ILE A 96 12.28 22.52 -24.83
N LEU A 97 13.31 21.82 -25.33
CA LEU A 97 13.73 21.90 -26.73
C LEU A 97 13.08 20.84 -27.63
N ASN A 98 12.40 19.82 -27.08
CA ASN A 98 11.84 18.70 -27.84
C ASN A 98 10.29 18.72 -27.85
N ARG A 99 9.73 19.59 -28.69
CA ARG A 99 8.27 19.78 -28.79
C ARG A 99 7.52 18.53 -29.28
N ASP A 100 8.16 17.70 -30.11
CA ASP A 100 7.59 16.43 -30.58
C ASP A 100 7.27 15.49 -29.41
N VAL A 101 8.24 15.30 -28.50
CA VAL A 101 8.07 14.45 -27.33
C VAL A 101 7.01 15.03 -26.40
N ARG A 102 6.98 16.35 -26.20
CA ARG A 102 5.98 16.98 -25.32
C ARG A 102 4.56 16.86 -25.87
N ALA A 103 4.35 17.12 -27.16
CA ALA A 103 3.06 16.93 -27.79
C ALA A 103 2.57 15.49 -27.65
N TYR A 104 3.47 14.52 -27.88
CA TYR A 104 3.16 13.11 -27.72
C TYR A 104 2.84 12.72 -26.27
N VAL A 105 3.58 13.23 -25.29
CA VAL A 105 3.29 13.02 -23.87
C VAL A 105 1.93 13.60 -23.48
N GLN A 106 1.56 14.79 -23.98
CA GLN A 106 0.23 15.37 -23.71
C GLN A 106 -0.89 14.56 -24.37
N LEU A 107 -0.66 13.99 -25.56
CA LEU A 107 -1.63 13.10 -26.21
C LEU A 107 -1.84 11.82 -25.40
N VAL A 108 -0.75 11.19 -24.91
CA VAL A 108 -0.84 10.02 -24.03
C VAL A 108 -1.54 10.39 -22.72
N ARG A 109 -1.21 11.55 -22.12
CA ARG A 109 -1.89 12.07 -20.93
C ARG A 109 -3.38 12.29 -21.16
N PHE A 110 -3.77 12.83 -22.31
CA PHE A 110 -5.16 13.01 -22.68
C PHE A 110 -5.91 11.67 -22.74
N VAL A 111 -5.36 10.67 -23.44
CA VAL A 111 -5.94 9.31 -23.47
C VAL A 111 -6.02 8.71 -22.05
N SER A 112 -4.97 8.85 -21.24
CA SER A 112 -4.98 8.40 -19.84
C SER A 112 -6.06 9.10 -19.00
N ASN A 113 -6.31 10.39 -19.24
CA ASN A 113 -7.34 11.14 -18.55
C ASN A 113 -8.76 10.76 -19.03
N CYS A 114 -8.94 10.40 -20.30
CA CYS A 114 -10.18 9.77 -20.78
C CYS A 114 -10.47 8.49 -20.00
N ILE A 115 -9.47 7.62 -19.82
CA ILE A 115 -9.63 6.38 -19.03
C ILE A 115 -9.94 6.70 -17.57
N LYS A 116 -9.24 7.68 -16.99
CA LYS A 116 -9.44 8.12 -15.60
C LYS A 116 -10.85 8.63 -15.33
N ILE A 117 -11.39 9.49 -16.20
CA ILE A 117 -12.70 10.11 -15.94
C ILE A 117 -13.83 9.08 -16.03
N VAL A 118 -13.76 8.15 -16.98
CA VAL A 118 -14.71 7.02 -17.09
C VAL A 118 -14.59 6.12 -15.85
N ALA A 119 -13.36 5.78 -15.41
CA ALA A 119 -13.15 4.95 -14.23
C ALA A 119 -13.60 5.58 -12.90
N ARG A 120 -13.85 6.89 -12.86
CA ARG A 120 -14.21 7.62 -11.62
C ARG A 120 -15.64 8.15 -11.63
N SER A 121 -16.20 8.42 -12.79
CA SER A 121 -17.50 9.07 -12.91
C SER A 121 -18.58 8.01 -13.05
N VAL A 122 -19.58 8.05 -12.18
CA VAL A 122 -20.73 7.12 -12.24
C VAL A 122 -21.62 7.44 -13.44
N ASP A 123 -21.64 8.70 -13.87
CA ASP A 123 -22.54 9.20 -14.93
C ASP A 123 -22.05 8.89 -16.35
N ILE A 124 -20.81 8.43 -16.52
CA ILE A 124 -20.24 8.12 -17.83
C ILE A 124 -20.16 6.60 -17.98
N SER A 125 -20.79 6.07 -19.04
CA SER A 125 -20.80 4.62 -19.28
C SER A 125 -19.39 4.05 -19.48
N ASN A 126 -19.10 2.94 -18.79
CA ASN A 126 -17.84 2.19 -18.98
C ASN A 126 -17.72 1.60 -20.40
N GLU A 127 -18.83 1.41 -21.10
CA GLU A 127 -18.89 0.84 -22.44
C GLU A 127 -18.08 1.64 -23.46
N TYR A 128 -17.91 2.96 -23.26
CA TYR A 128 -17.08 3.79 -24.13
C TYR A 128 -15.63 3.31 -24.22
N ILE A 129 -15.14 2.62 -23.17
CA ILE A 129 -13.80 2.04 -23.14
C ILE A 129 -13.87 0.52 -23.35
N THR A 130 -14.80 -0.16 -22.68
CA THR A 130 -14.90 -1.63 -22.72
C THR A 130 -15.47 -2.17 -24.04
N ALA A 131 -16.10 -1.37 -24.89
CA ALA A 131 -16.44 -1.80 -26.25
C ALA A 131 -15.23 -1.80 -27.20
N SER A 132 -14.12 -1.14 -26.81
CA SER A 132 -12.93 -0.95 -27.64
C SER A 132 -11.69 -1.64 -27.07
N GLU A 133 -11.86 -2.75 -26.33
CA GLU A 133 -10.78 -3.41 -25.57
C GLU A 133 -9.57 -3.75 -26.44
N LYS A 134 -9.82 -4.37 -27.60
CA LYS A 134 -8.76 -4.76 -28.56
C LYS A 134 -7.97 -3.56 -29.06
N VAL A 135 -8.65 -2.51 -29.49
CA VAL A 135 -7.99 -1.29 -30.01
C VAL A 135 -7.22 -0.60 -28.89
N THR A 136 -7.79 -0.52 -27.69
CA THR A 136 -7.14 0.04 -26.51
C THR A 136 -5.87 -0.74 -26.15
N LYS A 137 -5.89 -2.07 -26.24
CA LYS A 137 -4.71 -2.91 -26.03
C LYS A 137 -3.62 -2.65 -27.06
N GLU A 138 -3.96 -2.75 -28.34
CA GLU A 138 -3.00 -2.63 -29.45
C GLU A 138 -2.36 -1.22 -29.56
N THR A 139 -3.09 -0.19 -29.13
CA THR A 139 -2.64 1.21 -29.23
C THR A 139 -2.04 1.74 -27.94
N PHE A 140 -2.74 1.60 -26.80
CA PHE A 140 -2.40 2.24 -25.54
C PHE A 140 -1.63 1.31 -24.59
N VAL A 141 -2.09 0.07 -24.37
CA VAL A 141 -1.36 -0.90 -23.51
C VAL A 141 -0.01 -1.22 -24.14
N ALA A 142 0.05 -1.39 -25.46
CA ALA A 142 1.29 -1.61 -26.21
C ALA A 142 2.36 -0.51 -26.07
N LEU A 143 2.04 0.65 -25.47
CA LEU A 143 3.03 1.67 -25.16
C LEU A 143 4.06 1.21 -24.12
N ILE A 144 3.69 0.32 -23.19
CA ILE A 144 4.61 -0.19 -22.17
C ILE A 144 5.75 -1.02 -22.77
N HIS A 145 5.53 -1.59 -23.96
CA HIS A 145 6.51 -2.38 -24.70
C HIS A 145 7.33 -1.55 -25.69
N SER A 146 6.71 -0.54 -26.27
CA SER A 146 7.27 0.15 -27.45
C SER A 146 7.86 1.52 -27.17
N SER A 147 7.58 2.10 -26.01
CA SER A 147 8.18 3.36 -25.59
C SER A 147 9.33 3.12 -24.63
N HIS A 148 10.41 3.88 -24.80
CA HIS A 148 11.53 3.91 -23.86
C HIS A 148 11.65 5.27 -23.16
N ASP A 149 10.78 6.23 -23.49
CA ASP A 149 10.80 7.57 -22.91
C ASP A 149 10.08 7.54 -21.54
N PRO A 150 10.77 7.84 -20.42
CA PRO A 150 10.17 7.83 -19.10
C PRO A 150 8.86 8.62 -18.94
N PRO A 151 8.72 9.85 -19.49
CA PRO A 151 7.48 10.60 -19.32
C PRO A 151 6.29 9.99 -20.06
N VAL A 152 6.52 9.33 -21.20
CA VAL A 152 5.48 8.62 -21.95
C VAL A 152 5.03 7.39 -21.17
N LEU A 153 5.99 6.60 -20.69
CA LEU A 153 5.73 5.40 -19.88
C LEU A 153 4.97 5.76 -18.61
N GLU A 154 5.34 6.84 -17.92
CA GLU A 154 4.63 7.27 -16.72
C GLU A 154 3.17 7.64 -17.01
N GLN A 155 2.88 8.39 -18.08
CA GLN A 155 1.49 8.72 -18.43
C GLN A 155 0.70 7.48 -18.88
N ALA A 156 1.32 6.58 -19.64
CA ALA A 156 0.71 5.31 -20.01
C ALA A 156 0.34 4.51 -18.75
N LEU A 157 1.29 4.31 -17.83
CA LEU A 157 1.06 3.59 -16.58
C LEU A 157 -0.01 4.27 -15.70
N ARG A 158 -0.07 5.62 -15.66
CA ARG A 158 -1.15 6.36 -14.98
C ARG A 158 -2.52 6.02 -15.55
N GLY A 159 -2.65 5.84 -16.87
CA GLY A 159 -3.88 5.40 -17.51
C GLY A 159 -4.16 3.91 -17.28
N LEU A 160 -3.15 3.04 -17.42
CA LEU A 160 -3.27 1.59 -17.14
C LEU A 160 -3.82 1.36 -15.73
N ARG A 161 -3.38 2.14 -14.74
CA ARG A 161 -3.91 2.09 -13.36
C ARG A 161 -5.43 2.15 -13.30
N TYR A 162 -6.06 3.01 -14.11
CA TYR A 162 -7.52 3.15 -14.16
C TYR A 162 -8.16 2.10 -15.06
N LEU A 163 -7.48 1.70 -16.13
CA LEU A 163 -7.93 0.62 -17.01
C LEU A 163 -8.06 -0.71 -16.24
N ILE A 164 -7.11 -1.01 -15.33
CA ILE A 164 -7.15 -2.18 -14.45
C ILE A 164 -8.40 -2.16 -13.56
N VAL A 165 -8.86 -0.97 -13.12
CA VAL A 165 -10.08 -0.85 -12.31
C VAL A 165 -11.32 -1.16 -13.15
N LEU A 166 -11.35 -0.67 -14.40
CA LEU A 166 -12.45 -0.87 -15.35
C LEU A 166 -12.56 -2.30 -15.90
N SER A 167 -11.44 -3.00 -16.12
CA SER A 167 -11.43 -4.31 -16.78
C SER A 167 -12.20 -5.36 -15.97
N ALA A 168 -13.32 -5.88 -16.49
CA ALA A 168 -14.06 -6.93 -15.78
C ALA A 168 -13.21 -8.21 -15.66
N ALA A 169 -13.44 -9.02 -14.63
CA ALA A 169 -12.77 -10.32 -14.50
C ALA A 169 -12.91 -11.23 -15.75
N PRO A 170 -14.09 -11.37 -16.38
CA PRO A 170 -14.25 -12.21 -17.56
C PRO A 170 -13.64 -11.63 -18.86
N SER A 171 -13.43 -10.30 -18.97
CA SER A 171 -12.82 -9.67 -20.16
C SER A 171 -11.35 -9.27 -19.96
N PHE A 172 -10.73 -9.74 -18.87
CA PHE A 172 -9.38 -9.34 -18.49
C PHE A 172 -8.30 -9.70 -19.53
N GLU A 173 -8.40 -10.90 -20.12
CA GLU A 173 -7.45 -11.37 -21.14
C GLU A 173 -7.48 -10.52 -22.43
N ALA A 174 -8.62 -9.85 -22.69
CA ALA A 174 -8.76 -8.94 -23.82
C ALA A 174 -7.88 -7.70 -23.69
N TYR A 175 -7.48 -7.31 -22.46
CA TYR A 175 -6.60 -6.18 -22.18
C TYR A 175 -5.17 -6.58 -21.87
N PHE A 176 -4.97 -7.65 -21.09
CA PHE A 176 -3.65 -8.03 -20.58
C PHE A 176 -3.31 -9.48 -20.94
N ASN A 177 -2.10 -9.71 -21.43
CA ASN A 177 -1.57 -11.04 -21.73
C ASN A 177 -0.28 -11.32 -20.91
N PRO A 178 0.27 -12.55 -20.99
CA PRO A 178 1.50 -12.89 -20.29
C PRO A 178 2.68 -11.95 -20.56
N THR A 179 2.85 -11.49 -21.81
CA THR A 179 3.93 -10.57 -22.17
C THR A 179 3.79 -9.21 -21.49
N ASP A 180 2.57 -8.73 -21.27
CA ASP A 180 2.31 -7.47 -20.55
C ASP A 180 2.75 -7.56 -19.08
N PHE A 181 2.58 -8.74 -18.46
CA PHE A 181 3.05 -8.99 -17.10
C PHE A 181 4.58 -9.04 -17.02
N GLU A 182 5.23 -9.69 -17.97
CA GLU A 182 6.69 -9.71 -18.06
C GLU A 182 7.25 -8.30 -18.20
N GLN A 183 6.70 -7.50 -19.10
CA GLN A 183 7.13 -6.12 -19.29
C GLN A 183 6.87 -5.25 -18.06
N LEU A 184 5.73 -5.39 -17.38
CA LEU A 184 5.47 -4.70 -16.11
C LEU A 184 6.47 -5.11 -15.02
N PHE A 185 6.83 -6.39 -14.95
CA PHE A 185 7.85 -6.88 -14.02
C PHE A 185 9.22 -6.27 -14.33
N GLN A 186 9.62 -6.20 -15.61
CA GLN A 186 10.87 -5.55 -16.03
C GLN A 186 10.88 -4.07 -15.67
N LEU A 187 9.79 -3.34 -15.94
CA LEU A 187 9.65 -1.92 -15.56
C LEU A 187 9.71 -1.68 -14.05
N CYS A 188 9.43 -2.69 -13.21
CA CYS A 188 9.57 -2.57 -11.76
C CYS A 188 11.03 -2.68 -11.29
N PHE A 189 11.87 -3.49 -11.94
CA PHE A 189 13.16 -3.93 -11.38
C PHE A 189 14.38 -3.72 -12.28
N GLU A 190 14.22 -3.55 -13.59
CA GLU A 190 15.33 -3.45 -14.53
C GLU A 190 15.77 -2.01 -14.75
N LEU A 191 17.09 -1.80 -14.79
CA LEU A 191 17.72 -0.53 -15.16
C LEU A 191 17.82 -0.42 -16.69
N PRO A 192 17.68 0.78 -17.29
CA PRO A 192 17.75 2.12 -16.69
C PRO A 192 16.38 2.78 -16.45
N THR A 193 15.43 2.09 -15.83
CA THR A 193 14.10 2.67 -15.56
C THR A 193 14.17 3.77 -14.50
N SER A 194 13.56 4.93 -14.76
CA SER A 194 13.48 6.04 -13.78
C SER A 194 12.62 5.66 -12.57
N SER A 195 12.92 6.22 -11.39
CA SER A 195 12.18 5.94 -10.15
C SER A 195 10.68 6.25 -10.24
N SER A 196 10.27 7.25 -11.04
CA SER A 196 8.84 7.59 -11.21
C SER A 196 8.08 6.51 -11.99
N VAL A 197 8.67 6.00 -13.07
CA VAL A 197 8.15 4.88 -13.86
C VAL A 197 8.11 3.61 -13.00
N GLN A 198 9.17 3.30 -12.25
CA GLN A 198 9.19 2.16 -11.32
C GLN A 198 8.07 2.26 -10.29
N ALA A 199 7.89 3.43 -9.65
CA ALA A 199 6.83 3.63 -8.67
C ALA A 199 5.43 3.43 -9.27
N MET A 200 5.19 3.91 -10.49
CA MET A 200 3.90 3.70 -11.16
C MET A 200 3.71 2.25 -11.63
N ALA A 201 4.77 1.59 -12.10
CA ALA A 201 4.74 0.19 -12.49
C ALA A 201 4.41 -0.71 -11.28
N LEU A 202 5.07 -0.50 -10.13
CA LEU A 202 4.76 -1.18 -8.87
C LEU A 202 3.31 -0.96 -8.45
N LYS A 203 2.78 0.25 -8.63
CA LYS A 203 1.39 0.57 -8.33
C LYS A 203 0.41 -0.18 -9.24
N CYS A 204 0.68 -0.25 -10.54
CA CYS A 204 -0.13 -1.01 -11.50
C CYS A 204 -0.08 -2.51 -11.18
N SER A 205 1.11 -3.05 -10.93
CA SER A 205 1.32 -4.43 -10.50
C SER A 205 0.49 -4.72 -9.25
N ARG A 206 0.59 -3.88 -8.21
CA ARG A 206 -0.19 -4.04 -6.99
C ARG A 206 -1.70 -4.08 -7.23
N LEU A 207 -2.24 -3.23 -8.10
CA LEU A 207 -3.67 -3.23 -8.43
C LEU A 207 -4.09 -4.51 -9.16
N LEU A 208 -3.26 -5.00 -10.08
CA LEU A 208 -3.46 -6.29 -10.75
C LEU A 208 -3.47 -7.43 -9.73
N LEU A 209 -2.48 -7.46 -8.83
CA LEU A 209 -2.39 -8.46 -7.75
C LEU A 209 -3.60 -8.37 -6.80
N THR A 210 -4.07 -7.17 -6.45
CA THR A 210 -5.22 -7.01 -5.55
C THR A 210 -6.52 -7.50 -6.20
N LYS A 211 -6.68 -7.28 -7.50
CA LYS A 211 -7.90 -7.61 -8.24
C LYS A 211 -7.95 -9.07 -8.71
N TYR A 212 -6.82 -9.62 -9.15
CA TYR A 212 -6.74 -10.94 -9.78
C TYR A 212 -5.94 -11.97 -8.96
N THR A 213 -5.31 -11.54 -7.87
CA THR A 213 -4.60 -12.40 -6.91
C THR A 213 -3.64 -13.37 -7.62
N THR A 214 -3.75 -14.67 -7.31
CA THR A 214 -2.88 -15.73 -7.84
C THR A 214 -3.26 -16.19 -9.24
N ASN A 215 -4.34 -15.67 -9.83
CA ASN A 215 -4.83 -16.11 -11.15
C ASN A 215 -4.00 -15.58 -12.32
N ILE A 216 -3.05 -14.67 -12.06
CA ILE A 216 -2.18 -14.08 -13.08
C ILE A 216 -0.71 -14.48 -12.89
N PRO A 217 0.05 -14.72 -13.98
CA PRO A 217 1.48 -15.03 -13.91
C PRO A 217 2.29 -13.99 -13.12
N LEU A 218 1.90 -12.71 -13.19
CA LEU A 218 2.57 -11.61 -12.50
C LEU A 218 2.71 -11.85 -10.98
N CYS A 219 1.71 -12.46 -10.34
CA CYS A 219 1.74 -12.72 -8.90
C CYS A 219 2.90 -13.65 -8.53
N ARG A 220 3.08 -14.73 -9.31
CA ARG A 220 4.19 -15.67 -9.13
C ARG A 220 5.53 -15.01 -9.40
N MET A 221 5.64 -14.23 -10.48
CA MET A 221 6.87 -13.50 -10.81
C MET A 221 7.28 -12.54 -9.68
N MET A 222 6.32 -11.77 -9.14
CA MET A 222 6.54 -10.85 -8.02
C MET A 222 6.94 -11.59 -6.74
N PHE A 223 6.34 -12.76 -6.46
CA PHE A 223 6.72 -13.59 -5.32
C PHE A 223 8.15 -14.15 -5.46
N GLU A 224 8.53 -14.67 -6.63
CA GLU A 224 9.88 -15.17 -6.90
C GLU A 224 10.91 -14.01 -6.87
N GLY A 225 10.53 -12.84 -7.38
CA GLY A 225 11.32 -11.61 -7.39
C GLY A 225 11.31 -10.78 -6.11
N ARG A 226 10.68 -11.25 -5.02
CA ARG A 226 10.43 -10.47 -3.78
C ARG A 226 11.67 -9.80 -3.16
N HIS A 227 12.83 -10.45 -3.28
CA HIS A 227 14.11 -9.91 -2.81
C HIS A 227 14.51 -8.60 -3.51
N LYS A 228 14.10 -8.42 -4.78
CA LYS A 228 14.36 -7.18 -5.54
C LYS A 228 13.53 -6.00 -5.06
N ILE A 229 12.47 -6.23 -4.28
CA ILE A 229 11.61 -5.16 -3.76
C ILE A 229 12.27 -4.48 -2.55
N ILE A 230 13.09 -5.19 -1.78
CA ILE A 230 13.67 -4.68 -0.52
C ILE A 230 14.60 -3.47 -0.77
N PRO A 231 15.55 -3.49 -1.74
CA PRO A 231 16.38 -2.32 -2.03
C PRO A 231 15.59 -1.08 -2.48
N LEU A 232 14.37 -1.26 -3.01
CA LEU A 232 13.50 -0.15 -3.41
C LEU A 232 12.91 0.60 -2.21
N ILE A 233 12.91 -0.01 -1.02
CA ILE A 233 12.45 0.60 0.24
C ILE A 233 13.49 1.61 0.77
N GLU A 234 14.77 1.47 0.42
CA GLU A 234 15.83 2.40 0.83
C GLU A 234 15.89 3.67 -0.04
N GLN A 235 15.28 3.65 -1.22
CA GLN A 235 15.39 4.74 -2.20
C GLN A 235 14.91 6.09 -1.65
N ALA A 236 15.62 7.17 -2.01
CA ALA A 236 15.27 8.54 -1.62
C ALA A 236 13.87 8.98 -2.12
N ASN A 237 13.40 8.39 -3.21
CA ASN A 237 12.08 8.68 -3.75
C ASN A 237 10.98 8.07 -2.86
N PHE A 238 10.28 8.94 -2.12
CA PHE A 238 9.20 8.53 -1.22
C PHE A 238 8.10 7.73 -1.92
N LYS A 239 7.71 8.06 -3.15
CA LYS A 239 6.66 7.32 -3.87
C LYS A 239 7.10 5.91 -4.19
N LEU A 240 8.35 5.73 -4.63
CA LEU A 240 8.93 4.43 -4.91
C LEU A 240 9.00 3.58 -3.63
N LYS A 241 9.57 4.17 -2.56
CA LYS A 241 9.64 3.58 -1.21
C LYS A 241 8.27 3.13 -0.72
N PHE A 242 7.25 4.00 -0.84
CA PHE A 242 5.88 3.70 -0.46
C PHE A 242 5.27 2.55 -1.27
N GLN A 243 5.40 2.56 -2.61
CA GLN A 243 4.83 1.50 -3.44
C GLN A 243 5.56 0.15 -3.25
N ALA A 244 6.87 0.16 -2.98
CA ALA A 244 7.64 -1.04 -2.67
C ALA A 244 7.15 -1.72 -1.37
N ALA A 245 7.06 -0.95 -0.28
CA ALA A 245 6.53 -1.46 1.00
C ALA A 245 5.08 -1.97 0.85
N HIS A 246 4.25 -1.23 0.12
CA HIS A 246 2.86 -1.62 -0.09
C HIS A 246 2.73 -2.87 -0.98
N LEU A 247 3.61 -3.06 -1.96
CA LEU A 247 3.62 -4.28 -2.78
C LEU A 247 4.00 -5.50 -1.93
N MET A 248 5.02 -5.40 -1.07
CA MET A 248 5.37 -6.48 -0.14
C MET A 248 4.21 -6.83 0.79
N LEU A 249 3.51 -5.81 1.31
CA LEU A 249 2.30 -6.04 2.11
C LEU A 249 1.22 -6.76 1.29
N THR A 250 0.95 -6.32 0.06
CA THR A 250 -0.02 -6.99 -0.81
C THR A 250 0.35 -8.44 -1.08
N LEU A 251 1.62 -8.76 -1.34
CA LEU A 251 2.08 -10.14 -1.50
C LEU A 251 1.82 -10.97 -0.22
N SER A 252 2.14 -10.42 0.95
CA SER A 252 1.90 -11.10 2.24
C SER A 252 0.41 -11.30 2.58
N LEU A 253 -0.49 -10.51 1.98
CA LEU A 253 -1.93 -10.67 2.17
C LEU A 253 -2.54 -11.68 1.18
N ILE A 254 -1.95 -11.83 -0.01
CA ILE A 254 -2.39 -12.82 -1.01
C ILE A 254 -1.94 -14.22 -0.60
N TYR A 255 -0.69 -14.37 -0.15
CA TYR A 255 -0.15 -15.65 0.28
C TYR A 255 -0.40 -15.86 1.78
N ILE A 256 -1.49 -16.55 2.11
CA ILE A 256 -1.90 -16.83 3.51
C ILE A 256 -1.18 -18.05 4.09
N ASN A 257 -0.58 -18.89 3.24
CA ASN A 257 0.10 -20.11 3.69
C ASN A 257 1.32 -19.76 4.58
N PRO A 258 1.43 -20.33 5.80
CA PRO A 258 2.55 -20.09 6.71
C PRO A 258 3.93 -20.29 6.08
N THR A 259 4.08 -21.28 5.20
CA THR A 259 5.35 -21.55 4.51
C THR A 259 5.74 -20.41 3.56
N GLN A 260 4.78 -19.89 2.80
CA GLN A 260 5.01 -18.78 1.87
C GLN A 260 5.23 -17.45 2.61
N LEU A 261 4.51 -17.23 3.72
CA LEU A 261 4.75 -16.10 4.61
C LEU A 261 6.15 -16.14 5.20
N SER A 262 6.61 -17.32 5.66
CA SER A 262 7.99 -17.52 6.11
C SER A 262 8.99 -17.17 5.00
N MET A 263 8.78 -17.61 3.77
CA MET A 263 9.67 -17.30 2.65
C MET A 263 9.76 -15.79 2.33
N ILE A 264 8.68 -15.03 2.56
CA ILE A 264 8.69 -13.57 2.44
C ILE A 264 9.42 -12.96 3.64
N ALA A 265 9.14 -13.41 4.86
CA ALA A 265 9.81 -12.96 6.08
C ALA A 265 11.33 -13.22 6.04
N ASP A 266 11.75 -14.38 5.53
CA ASP A 266 13.15 -14.75 5.34
C ASP A 266 13.90 -13.79 4.43
N SER A 267 13.20 -13.14 3.49
CA SER A 267 13.81 -12.13 2.62
C SER A 267 14.24 -10.89 3.42
N PHE A 268 13.57 -10.60 4.55
CA PHE A 268 13.95 -9.55 5.49
C PHE A 268 14.96 -9.99 6.56
N ASN A 269 15.32 -11.27 6.62
CA ASN A 269 16.24 -11.79 7.64
C ASN A 269 17.73 -11.59 7.28
N THR A 270 18.04 -10.89 6.19
CA THR A 270 19.42 -10.52 5.84
C THR A 270 19.86 -9.26 6.60
N ASN A 271 21.16 -9.12 6.88
CA ASN A 271 21.69 -7.94 7.57
C ASN A 271 21.39 -6.64 6.82
N GLU A 272 21.45 -6.68 5.49
CA GLU A 272 21.12 -5.55 4.61
C GLU A 272 19.65 -5.16 4.74
N ALA A 273 18.71 -6.12 4.64
CA ALA A 273 17.29 -5.84 4.74
C ALA A 273 16.89 -5.34 6.14
N LYS A 274 17.51 -5.86 7.20
CA LYS A 274 17.33 -5.36 8.57
C LYS A 274 17.83 -3.92 8.71
N GLY A 275 18.99 -3.61 8.13
CA GLY A 275 19.54 -2.25 8.10
C GLY A 275 18.62 -1.27 7.38
N ILE A 276 18.07 -1.65 6.22
CA ILE A 276 17.11 -0.83 5.47
C ILE A 276 15.85 -0.57 6.29
N LEU A 277 15.27 -1.60 6.92
CA LEU A 277 14.08 -1.43 7.75
C LEU A 277 14.35 -0.51 8.95
N SER A 278 15.46 -0.71 9.67
CA SER A 278 15.85 0.14 10.79
C SER A 278 16.06 1.60 10.35
N GLY A 279 16.80 1.83 9.26
CA GLY A 279 17.02 3.17 8.71
C GLY A 279 15.73 3.88 8.32
N VAL A 280 14.78 3.17 7.72
CA VAL A 280 13.47 3.74 7.35
C VAL A 280 12.60 4.06 8.57
N LEU A 281 12.66 3.25 9.63
CA LEU A 281 11.97 3.54 10.89
C LEU A 281 12.59 4.75 11.60
N HIS A 282 13.92 4.93 11.48
CA HIS A 282 14.60 6.12 11.97
C HIS A 282 14.18 7.39 11.22
N GLU A 283 14.18 7.35 9.88
CA GLU A 283 13.70 8.46 9.03
C GLU A 283 12.25 8.86 9.36
N PHE A 284 11.40 7.90 9.74
CA PHE A 284 10.02 8.19 10.11
C PHE A 284 9.92 9.10 11.35
N ASN A 285 10.80 8.92 12.33
CA ASN A 285 10.81 9.81 13.49
C ASN A 285 11.04 11.26 13.05
N GLU A 286 11.89 11.50 12.05
CA GLU A 286 12.05 12.84 11.47
C GLU A 286 10.78 13.32 10.76
N TRP A 287 10.13 12.45 9.97
CA TRP A 287 8.91 12.82 9.22
C TRP A 287 7.70 13.14 10.09
N LEU A 288 7.62 12.56 11.29
CA LEU A 288 6.54 12.88 12.23
C LEU A 288 6.64 14.29 12.80
N HIS A 289 7.85 14.85 12.88
CA HIS A 289 8.09 16.19 13.42
C HIS A 289 8.01 17.28 12.32
N ASP A 290 8.00 16.90 11.04
CA ASP A 290 7.79 17.81 9.90
C ASP A 290 6.29 17.94 9.56
N GLU A 291 5.72 19.14 9.76
CA GLU A 291 4.31 19.44 9.51
C GLU A 291 3.87 19.13 8.06
N HIS A 292 4.76 19.28 7.08
CA HIS A 292 4.44 19.06 5.68
C HIS A 292 4.49 17.58 5.27
N ARG A 293 5.29 16.76 5.96
CA ARG A 293 5.49 15.34 5.64
C ARG A 293 4.71 14.40 6.56
N ARG A 294 4.20 14.90 7.68
CA ARG A 294 3.52 14.10 8.71
C ARG A 294 2.42 13.19 8.16
N THR A 295 1.53 13.70 7.29
CA THR A 295 0.40 12.92 6.77
C THR A 295 0.85 11.78 5.87
N LEU A 296 1.81 12.04 4.97
CA LEU A 296 2.38 11.03 4.09
C LEU A 296 3.19 9.99 4.88
N GLY A 297 3.99 10.44 5.84
CA GLY A 297 4.75 9.57 6.75
C GLY A 297 3.84 8.65 7.57
N GLN A 298 2.70 9.16 8.07
CA GLN A 298 1.71 8.34 8.77
C GLN A 298 1.12 7.24 7.87
N VAL A 299 0.72 7.56 6.64
CA VAL A 299 0.16 6.54 5.72
C VAL A 299 1.21 5.49 5.35
N PHE A 300 2.47 5.89 5.18
CA PHE A 300 3.55 4.96 4.91
C PHE A 300 3.83 4.02 6.09
N MET A 301 3.83 4.55 7.31
CA MET A 301 4.03 3.72 8.49
C MET A 301 2.88 2.77 8.78
N ASP A 302 1.65 3.15 8.44
CA ASP A 302 0.51 2.22 8.54
C ASP A 302 0.79 0.98 7.69
N VAL A 303 1.28 1.18 6.46
CA VAL A 303 1.67 0.09 5.56
C VAL A 303 2.86 -0.70 6.11
N LEU A 304 3.93 -0.03 6.57
CA LEU A 304 5.12 -0.71 7.09
C LEU A 304 4.82 -1.52 8.36
N ILE A 305 4.07 -0.97 9.30
CA ILE A 305 3.75 -1.68 10.54
C ILE A 305 2.84 -2.87 10.22
N ARG A 306 1.83 -2.71 9.35
CA ARG A 306 1.02 -3.85 8.91
C ARG A 306 1.89 -4.95 8.28
N LEU A 307 2.91 -4.58 7.51
CA LEU A 307 3.86 -5.53 6.93
C LEU A 307 4.69 -6.25 8.01
N ILE A 308 5.25 -5.49 8.96
CA ILE A 308 6.02 -6.01 10.09
C ILE A 308 5.20 -7.01 10.90
N ILE A 309 3.93 -6.70 11.15
CA ILE A 309 3.00 -7.55 11.89
C ILE A 309 2.64 -8.81 11.09
N GLN A 310 2.27 -8.63 9.82
CA GLN A 310 1.81 -9.71 8.95
C GLN A 310 2.89 -10.77 8.73
N LEU A 311 4.16 -10.35 8.70
CA LEU A 311 5.31 -11.24 8.52
C LEU A 311 6.01 -11.61 9.84
N ASP A 312 5.48 -11.18 10.99
CA ASP A 312 6.10 -11.32 12.32
C ASP A 312 7.59 -10.95 12.37
N LEU A 313 7.96 -9.85 11.69
CA LEU A 313 9.35 -9.40 11.57
C LEU A 313 9.93 -8.91 12.91
N LEU A 314 9.06 -8.68 13.90
CA LEU A 314 9.42 -8.34 15.28
C LEU A 314 10.21 -9.46 15.98
N SER A 315 10.29 -10.66 15.40
CA SER A 315 11.19 -11.72 15.86
C SER A 315 12.65 -11.50 15.44
N PHE A 316 12.88 -10.73 14.37
CA PHE A 316 14.21 -10.52 13.79
C PHE A 316 14.77 -9.11 14.03
N LEU A 317 13.87 -8.14 14.23
CA LEU A 317 14.19 -6.73 14.48
C LEU A 317 14.26 -6.50 16.00
N ASN A 318 15.38 -6.83 16.64
CA ASN A 318 15.67 -6.47 18.02
C ASN A 318 16.10 -5.00 18.12
N ASP A 319 15.22 -4.09 17.71
CA ASP A 319 15.56 -2.68 17.55
C ASP A 319 14.64 -1.77 18.39
N VAL A 320 15.30 -0.94 19.21
CA VAL A 320 14.72 0.11 20.04
C VAL A 320 13.92 1.11 19.19
N ASP A 321 14.33 1.31 17.93
CA ASP A 321 13.71 2.23 16.99
C ASP A 321 12.33 1.76 16.51
N VAL A 322 12.08 0.43 16.46
CA VAL A 322 10.77 -0.13 16.12
C VAL A 322 9.76 0.18 17.22
N VAL A 323 10.18 0.08 18.49
CA VAL A 323 9.33 0.40 19.65
C VAL A 323 9.01 1.89 19.67
N ASP A 324 9.98 2.75 19.38
CA ASP A 324 9.72 4.20 19.23
C ASP A 324 8.74 4.49 18.10
N ALA A 325 8.92 3.87 16.94
CA ALA A 325 8.04 4.07 15.80
C ALA A 325 6.60 3.64 16.09
N ILE A 326 6.39 2.49 16.76
CA ILE A 326 5.07 2.01 17.19
C ILE A 326 4.44 3.00 18.19
N CYS A 327 5.17 3.39 19.24
CA CYS A 327 4.69 4.34 20.24
C CYS A 327 4.35 5.71 19.62
N ASN A 328 5.24 6.26 18.80
CA ASN A 328 5.00 7.53 18.12
C ASN A 328 3.81 7.44 17.15
N MET A 329 3.57 6.27 16.53
CA MET A 329 2.38 6.07 15.71
C MET A 329 1.08 5.97 16.50
N ILE A 330 1.10 5.33 17.68
CA ILE A 330 -0.01 5.36 18.64
C ILE A 330 -0.35 6.82 19.01
N GLN A 331 0.65 7.63 19.35
CA GLN A 331 0.48 9.05 19.67
C GLN A 331 -0.03 9.87 18.47
N ALA A 332 0.47 9.59 17.27
CA ALA A 332 0.06 10.26 16.04
C ALA A 332 -1.41 9.94 15.67
N SER A 333 -1.85 8.69 15.86
CA SER A 333 -3.23 8.27 15.62
C SER A 333 -4.23 8.98 16.53
N PHE A 334 -3.82 9.32 17.76
CA PHE A 334 -4.60 10.13 18.70
C PHE A 334 -4.79 11.58 18.25
N SER A 335 -3.76 12.20 17.67
CA SER A 335 -3.81 13.60 17.21
C SER A 335 -4.77 13.80 16.04
N SER A 336 -4.88 12.79 15.16
CA SER A 336 -5.71 12.81 13.96
C SER A 336 -7.20 12.63 14.25
N SER A 337 -7.58 11.86 15.27
CA SER A 337 -9.00 11.63 15.61
C SER A 337 -9.72 12.92 16.03
N LYS A 338 -9.00 13.87 16.64
CA LYS A 338 -9.53 15.20 16.99
C LYS A 338 -9.69 16.14 15.77
N ALA A 339 -8.90 15.95 14.71
CA ALA A 339 -8.95 16.79 13.51
C ALA A 339 -9.95 16.28 12.45
N SER A 340 -10.23 14.97 12.43
CA SER A 340 -11.07 14.32 11.39
C SER A 340 -12.58 14.63 11.47
N LEU A 341 -13.02 15.36 12.50
CA LEU A 341 -14.40 15.85 12.62
C LEU A 341 -14.72 17.05 11.70
N MET A 342 -13.72 17.65 11.05
CA MET A 342 -13.95 18.74 10.09
C MET A 342 -13.38 18.42 8.71
N GLY A 343 -14.24 17.86 7.86
CA GLY A 343 -14.16 17.96 6.40
C GLY A 343 -13.02 17.23 5.70
N GLN A 344 -13.32 16.09 5.07
CA GLN A 344 -13.13 15.87 3.63
C GLN A 344 -13.57 14.46 3.22
N THR A 345 -14.37 14.42 2.19
CA THR A 345 -14.76 13.28 1.36
C THR A 345 -13.55 12.76 0.54
N ASP A 346 -13.54 11.47 0.21
CA ASP A 346 -12.58 10.75 -0.66
C ASP A 346 -11.32 10.10 -0.03
N MET A 347 -11.48 9.28 1.02
CA MET A 347 -10.47 8.26 1.36
C MET A 347 -11.13 6.90 1.65
N SER A 348 -11.38 6.12 0.59
CA SER A 348 -11.85 4.73 0.63
C SER A 348 -10.83 3.72 1.19
N ASN A 349 -9.80 4.21 1.92
CA ASN A 349 -8.79 3.41 2.62
C ASN A 349 -8.88 3.58 4.15
N ARG A 350 -10.05 3.94 4.70
CA ARG A 350 -10.31 3.80 6.15
C ARG A 350 -10.50 2.32 6.51
N THR A 351 -9.48 1.49 6.26
CA THR A 351 -9.46 0.06 6.54
C THR A 351 -8.86 -0.20 7.93
N LYS A 352 -9.75 -0.44 8.89
CA LYS A 352 -9.52 -0.89 10.28
C LYS A 352 -8.76 0.10 11.20
N PRO A 353 -9.16 0.23 12.48
CA PRO A 353 -8.40 1.01 13.44
C PRO A 353 -7.00 0.39 13.58
N LEU A 354 -5.97 1.21 13.37
CA LEU A 354 -4.57 0.79 13.45
C LEU A 354 -4.11 0.64 14.91
N ARG A 355 -4.70 1.40 15.83
CA ARG A 355 -4.32 1.46 17.25
C ARG A 355 -4.43 0.11 17.98
N PRO A 356 -5.45 -0.75 17.76
CA PRO A 356 -5.47 -2.11 18.31
C PRO A 356 -4.31 -2.96 17.80
N MET A 357 -4.05 -2.95 16.49
CA MET A 357 -2.94 -3.73 15.92
C MET A 357 -1.59 -3.27 16.46
N LEU A 358 -1.40 -1.96 16.68
CA LEU A 358 -0.19 -1.41 17.29
C LEU A 358 -0.02 -1.89 18.73
N CYS A 359 -1.09 -1.87 19.53
CA CYS A 359 -1.07 -2.35 20.92
C CYS A 359 -0.75 -3.84 20.99
N THR A 360 -1.40 -4.68 20.16
CA THR A 360 -1.12 -6.12 20.09
C THR A 360 0.34 -6.40 19.72
N SER A 361 0.90 -5.61 18.81
CA SER A 361 2.28 -5.79 18.34
C SER A 361 3.28 -5.38 19.40
N LEU A 362 3.01 -4.28 20.09
CA LEU A 362 3.81 -3.84 21.23
C LEU A 362 3.75 -4.87 22.36
N ALA A 363 2.57 -5.44 22.64
CA ALA A 363 2.40 -6.51 23.61
C ALA A 363 3.22 -7.75 23.26
N LYS A 364 3.23 -8.17 21.99
CA LYS A 364 4.08 -9.28 21.52
C LYS A 364 5.57 -9.01 21.74
N VAL A 365 6.06 -7.79 21.51
CA VAL A 365 7.48 -7.43 21.73
C VAL A 365 7.83 -7.49 23.21
N VAL A 366 6.94 -6.97 24.07
CA VAL A 366 7.14 -6.95 25.52
C VAL A 366 7.07 -8.36 26.10
N CYS A 367 6.13 -9.20 25.65
CA CYS A 367 5.94 -10.57 26.16
C CYS A 367 7.07 -11.53 25.76
N LYS A 368 7.92 -11.20 24.78
CA LYS A 368 9.14 -11.98 24.47
C LYS A 368 10.17 -11.94 25.60
N GLY A 369 10.02 -10.99 26.52
CA GLY A 369 10.83 -10.84 27.72
C GLY A 369 12.20 -10.21 27.49
N GLY A 370 12.77 -9.60 28.53
CA GLY A 370 14.10 -8.99 28.49
C GLY A 370 14.19 -7.63 27.78
N ASN A 371 13.06 -7.10 27.32
CA ASN A 371 12.94 -5.87 26.56
C ASN A 371 12.50 -4.67 27.42
N ALA A 372 12.27 -4.85 28.72
CA ALA A 372 11.81 -3.77 29.61
C ALA A 372 12.72 -2.55 29.65
N LYS A 373 14.03 -2.73 29.46
CA LYS A 373 15.02 -1.64 29.38
C LYS A 373 14.70 -0.62 28.28
N TRP A 374 14.03 -1.05 27.21
CA TRP A 374 13.62 -0.17 26.12
C TRP A 374 12.52 0.80 26.55
N PHE A 375 11.79 0.52 27.61
CA PHE A 375 10.69 1.36 28.11
C PHE A 375 11.11 2.25 29.29
N LEU A 376 12.40 2.27 29.65
CA LEU A 376 12.94 3.22 30.63
C LEU A 376 12.86 4.69 30.17
N ASN A 377 12.65 4.94 28.87
CA ASN A 377 12.32 6.26 28.36
C ASN A 377 10.88 6.62 28.75
N THR A 378 10.73 7.58 29.67
CA THR A 378 9.44 8.03 30.21
C THR A 378 8.42 8.40 29.14
N ARG A 379 8.88 8.96 28.00
CA ARG A 379 8.01 9.32 26.87
C ARG A 379 7.20 8.14 26.32
N ARG A 380 7.80 6.94 26.26
CA ARG A 380 7.13 5.73 25.74
C ARG A 380 6.03 5.27 26.70
N LEU A 381 6.33 5.29 28.00
CA LEU A 381 5.37 4.95 29.06
C LEU A 381 4.22 5.95 29.10
N ASP A 382 4.51 7.26 28.98
CA ASP A 382 3.49 8.31 28.95
C ASP A 382 2.51 8.13 27.78
N ILE A 383 3.02 7.74 26.60
CA ILE A 383 2.18 7.43 25.44
C ILE A 383 1.24 6.26 25.76
N ILE A 384 1.76 5.15 26.29
CA ILE A 384 0.96 3.96 26.64
C ILE A 384 -0.11 4.30 27.68
N VAL A 385 0.27 5.02 28.73
CA VAL A 385 -0.65 5.47 29.80
C VAL A 385 -1.70 6.43 29.23
N SER A 386 -1.33 7.30 28.29
CA SER A 386 -2.28 8.21 27.65
C SER A 386 -3.34 7.49 26.81
N VAL A 387 -3.12 6.24 26.37
CA VAL A 387 -4.14 5.45 25.67
C VAL A 387 -5.22 4.98 26.64
N LEU A 388 -4.87 4.71 27.90
CA LEU A 388 -5.82 4.26 28.92
C LEU A 388 -6.88 5.31 29.28
N SER A 389 -6.57 6.59 29.07
CA SER A 389 -7.52 7.70 29.28
C SER A 389 -8.41 8.00 28.07
N GLN A 390 -8.38 7.13 27.05
CA GLN A 390 -9.14 7.27 25.80
C GLN A 390 -10.19 6.17 25.68
N ASP A 391 -11.14 6.35 24.76
CA ASP A 391 -12.04 5.28 24.33
C ASP A 391 -11.21 4.14 23.72
N THR A 392 -11.15 3.01 24.41
CA THR A 392 -10.35 1.83 24.03
C THR A 392 -11.25 0.64 23.75
N THR A 393 -10.87 -0.16 22.76
CA THR A 393 -11.50 -1.46 22.52
C THR A 393 -11.05 -2.47 23.59
N LEU A 394 -11.85 -3.51 23.84
CA LEU A 394 -11.50 -4.56 24.81
C LEU A 394 -10.13 -5.20 24.49
N THR A 395 -9.85 -5.45 23.21
CA THR A 395 -8.57 -6.01 22.76
C THR A 395 -7.39 -5.08 23.06
N GLU A 396 -7.54 -3.77 22.80
CA GLU A 396 -6.54 -2.77 23.18
C GLU A 396 -6.28 -2.76 24.68
N LEU A 397 -7.33 -2.83 25.50
CA LEU A 397 -7.21 -2.81 26.95
C LEU A 397 -6.46 -4.04 27.48
N LEU A 398 -6.76 -5.22 26.94
CA LEU A 398 -6.06 -6.47 27.25
C LEU A 398 -4.57 -6.39 26.90
N ASP A 399 -4.25 -5.91 25.69
CA ASP A 399 -2.86 -5.76 25.22
C ASP A 399 -2.09 -4.74 26.06
N LEU A 400 -2.70 -3.58 26.37
CA LEU A 400 -2.10 -2.54 27.20
C LEU A 400 -1.86 -3.02 28.63
N ALA A 401 -2.80 -3.76 29.22
CA ALA A 401 -2.61 -4.35 30.53
C ALA A 401 -1.49 -5.39 30.52
N CYS A 402 -1.44 -6.24 29.49
CA CYS A 402 -0.37 -7.22 29.31
C CYS A 402 1.01 -6.54 29.23
N ILE A 403 1.13 -5.45 28.46
CA ILE A 403 2.34 -4.62 28.39
C ILE A 403 2.73 -4.11 29.77
N LEU A 404 1.81 -3.42 30.46
CA LEU A 404 2.11 -2.75 31.72
C LEU A 404 2.45 -3.73 32.84
N ILE A 405 1.75 -4.86 32.93
CA ILE A 405 2.03 -5.91 33.92
C ILE A 405 3.42 -6.50 33.68
N THR A 406 3.74 -6.83 32.42
CA THR A 406 5.02 -7.46 32.07
C THR A 406 6.18 -6.51 32.34
N LEU A 407 6.09 -5.24 31.95
CA LEU A 407 7.11 -4.22 32.21
C LEU A 407 7.33 -3.97 33.71
N CYS A 408 6.25 -3.91 34.50
CA CYS A 408 6.33 -3.74 35.95
C CYS A 408 6.99 -4.94 36.66
N ASN A 409 6.77 -6.15 36.14
CA ASN A 409 7.36 -7.37 36.69
C ASN A 409 8.85 -7.50 36.35
N GLU A 410 9.27 -7.04 35.17
CA GLU A 410 10.66 -7.12 34.72
C GLU A 410 11.55 -5.99 35.27
N GLU A 411 11.02 -4.76 35.41
CA GLU A 411 11.82 -3.59 35.77
C GLU A 411 11.17 -2.76 36.91
N PRO A 412 11.73 -2.79 38.13
CA PRO A 412 11.11 -2.16 39.30
C PRO A 412 11.04 -0.62 39.20
N ALA A 413 11.95 0.01 38.45
CA ALA A 413 11.91 1.45 38.20
C ALA A 413 10.63 1.89 37.44
N ILE A 414 10.15 1.06 36.51
CA ILE A 414 8.90 1.31 35.77
C ILE A 414 7.69 1.18 36.70
N SER A 415 7.69 0.16 37.56
CA SER A 415 6.65 -0.02 38.59
C SER A 415 6.56 1.19 39.53
N LEU A 416 7.72 1.72 39.95
CA LEU A 416 7.78 2.90 40.81
C LEU A 416 7.31 4.17 40.08
N TYR A 417 7.73 4.36 38.82
CA TYR A 417 7.26 5.46 37.97
C TYR A 417 5.75 5.43 37.79
N LEU A 418 5.18 4.31 37.35
CA LEU A 418 3.72 4.16 37.18
C LEU A 418 2.96 4.28 38.51
N GLY A 419 3.60 3.91 39.63
CA GLY A 419 3.10 4.14 40.98
C GLY A 419 2.98 5.63 41.35
N THR A 420 3.77 6.51 40.75
CA THR A 420 3.65 7.98 40.91
C THR A 420 2.52 8.59 40.09
N PHE A 421 2.09 7.95 38.99
CA PHE A 421 0.95 8.36 38.16
C PHE A 421 -0.43 8.05 38.78
N ALA A 422 -0.51 7.97 40.11
CA ALA A 422 -1.61 7.46 40.94
C ALA A 422 -2.99 8.13 40.73
N SER A 423 -3.57 8.04 39.54
CA SER A 423 -4.93 7.58 39.42
C SER A 423 -4.88 6.06 39.53
N ARG A 424 -5.80 5.43 40.26
CA ARG A 424 -5.85 3.98 40.49
C ARG A 424 -6.09 3.16 39.21
N GLY A 425 -5.84 3.71 38.02
CA GLY A 425 -6.12 3.16 36.70
C GLY A 425 -5.48 1.80 36.45
N ILE A 426 -4.21 1.57 36.80
CA ILE A 426 -3.58 0.25 36.55
C ILE A 426 -4.19 -0.83 37.44
N LYS A 427 -4.38 -0.55 38.74
CA LYS A 427 -5.12 -1.47 39.63
C LYS A 427 -6.54 -1.69 39.14
N PHE A 428 -7.24 -0.64 38.72
CA PHE A 428 -8.59 -0.69 38.19
C PHE A 428 -8.67 -1.47 36.88
N ILE A 429 -7.70 -1.35 35.97
CA ILE A 429 -7.60 -2.13 34.73
C ILE A 429 -7.36 -3.60 35.04
N CYS A 430 -6.44 -3.92 35.96
CA CYS A 430 -6.26 -5.30 36.43
C CYS A 430 -7.53 -5.85 37.10
N GLN A 431 -8.27 -5.02 37.83
CA GLN A 431 -9.53 -5.39 38.48
C GLN A 431 -10.66 -5.60 37.47
N VAL A 432 -10.80 -4.71 36.49
CA VAL A 432 -11.75 -4.78 35.37
C VAL A 432 -11.48 -6.02 34.52
N LEU A 433 -10.21 -6.28 34.18
CA LEU A 433 -9.81 -7.47 33.42
C LEU A 433 -9.98 -8.76 34.22
N GLY A 434 -9.73 -8.74 35.53
CA GLY A 434 -10.07 -9.84 36.44
C GLY A 434 -11.57 -10.14 36.42
N SER A 435 -12.42 -9.11 36.50
CA SER A 435 -13.88 -9.27 36.40
C SER A 435 -14.37 -9.69 35.00
N PHE A 436 -13.68 -9.33 33.91
CA PHE A 436 -14.00 -9.82 32.55
C PHE A 436 -13.62 -11.29 32.35
N TYR A 437 -12.48 -11.73 32.90
CA TYR A 437 -12.09 -13.14 32.91
C TYR A 437 -13.09 -13.97 33.75
N GLU A 438 -13.54 -13.44 34.89
CA GLU A 438 -14.60 -14.05 35.70
C GLU A 438 -15.93 -14.13 34.92
N LEU A 439 -16.33 -13.09 34.19
CA LEU A 439 -17.56 -13.11 33.38
C LEU A 439 -17.51 -14.13 32.22
N GLN A 440 -16.37 -14.28 31.52
CA GLN A 440 -16.21 -15.32 30.50
C GLN A 440 -16.20 -16.74 31.08
N MET A 441 -15.68 -16.90 32.31
CA MET A 441 -15.69 -18.16 33.05
C MET A 441 -17.08 -18.47 33.62
N VAL A 442 -17.92 -17.46 33.90
CA VAL A 442 -19.30 -17.65 34.37
C VAL A 442 -20.23 -18.01 33.19
N ASP A 443 -20.09 -17.38 32.02
CA ASP A 443 -20.86 -17.73 30.81
C ASP A 443 -20.52 -19.13 30.26
N SER A 444 -19.32 -19.65 30.57
CA SER A 444 -18.93 -21.02 30.22
C SER A 444 -19.33 -22.07 31.27
N VAL A 445 -19.83 -21.64 32.43
CA VAL A 445 -20.30 -22.53 33.51
C VAL A 445 -21.83 -22.67 33.53
N GLU A 446 -22.61 -21.75 32.94
CA GLU A 446 -24.08 -21.87 32.82
C GLU A 446 -24.59 -22.75 31.65
N LYS A 447 -23.82 -23.79 31.26
CA LYS A 447 -24.37 -24.92 30.49
C LYS A 447 -24.09 -26.28 31.10
N LYS A 448 -24.05 -26.38 32.43
CA LYS A 448 -24.27 -27.66 33.12
C LYS A 448 -25.03 -27.45 34.43
N SER A 449 -26.35 -27.58 34.37
CA SER A 449 -27.10 -28.44 35.31
C SER A 449 -28.59 -28.44 35.01
N SER A 450 -29.10 -29.62 34.60
CA SER A 450 -30.27 -30.27 35.19
C SER A 450 -30.56 -31.52 34.36
N GLY A 451 -30.43 -32.74 34.82
CA GLY A 451 -30.08 -33.28 36.12
C GLY A 451 -30.20 -34.79 36.03
N GLN A 452 -29.44 -35.50 36.86
CA GLN A 452 -29.91 -36.60 37.71
C GLN A 452 -28.69 -37.22 38.36
N VAL A 453 -28.74 -37.19 39.68
CA VAL A 453 -27.87 -37.89 40.62
C VAL A 453 -28.22 -39.37 40.52
N ASP A 454 -27.21 -40.25 40.51
CA ASP A 454 -27.17 -41.41 41.39
C ASP A 454 -25.74 -41.92 41.54
N GLU A 455 -25.44 -42.26 42.79
CA GLU A 455 -24.19 -42.76 43.39
C GLU A 455 -23.77 -44.12 42.78
N ASP A 456 -22.47 -44.39 42.61
CA ASP A 456 -21.64 -45.03 43.65
C ASP A 456 -20.30 -45.59 43.13
N THR A 457 -19.31 -45.60 44.04
CA THR A 457 -18.11 -46.46 44.15
C THR A 457 -16.88 -46.33 43.21
N SER A 458 -15.86 -45.67 43.78
CA SER A 458 -14.45 -46.10 43.99
C SER A 458 -13.65 -46.86 42.92
N SER A 459 -12.47 -46.33 42.54
CA SER A 459 -11.14 -46.93 42.84
C SER A 459 -9.98 -46.24 42.08
N GLU A 460 -8.79 -46.47 42.63
CA GLU A 460 -7.51 -45.77 42.48
C GLU A 460 -6.68 -46.02 41.19
N ILE A 461 -5.86 -45.00 40.87
CA ILE A 461 -4.48 -45.02 40.30
C ILE A 461 -4.24 -45.64 38.89
N SER A 462 -3.68 -44.84 37.97
CA SER A 462 -2.37 -45.12 37.32
C SER A 462 -1.90 -44.01 36.35
N ILE A 463 -0.58 -44.01 36.17
CA ILE A 463 0.31 -43.04 35.52
C ILE A 463 0.44 -43.32 34.02
N GLY A 464 0.66 -42.28 33.20
CA GLY A 464 1.55 -42.39 32.03
C GLY A 464 0.98 -41.97 30.67
N SER A 465 1.57 -40.90 30.12
CA SER A 465 1.75 -40.53 28.71
C SER A 465 0.79 -41.05 27.63
N LYS A 466 0.21 -40.13 26.85
CA LYS A 466 0.52 -39.99 25.42
C LYS A 466 -0.10 -38.72 24.84
N VAL A 467 0.74 -38.02 24.10
CA VAL A 467 0.40 -36.98 23.13
C VAL A 467 -0.41 -37.64 22.02
N GLU A 468 -1.59 -37.12 21.71
CA GLU A 468 -2.20 -37.26 20.38
C GLU A 468 -2.93 -35.95 20.05
N HIS A 469 -2.54 -35.39 18.91
CA HIS A 469 -3.13 -34.24 18.26
C HIS A 469 -4.53 -34.60 17.76
N ASP A 470 -5.54 -33.80 18.11
CA ASP A 470 -6.73 -33.64 17.28
C ASP A 470 -7.22 -32.19 17.36
N ILE A 471 -6.76 -31.39 16.38
CA ILE A 471 -7.30 -30.08 16.07
C ILE A 471 -8.45 -30.32 15.10
N ASN A 472 -9.67 -30.31 15.63
CA ASN A 472 -10.88 -30.42 14.83
C ASN A 472 -11.32 -29.03 14.36
N PHE A 473 -10.92 -28.64 13.13
CA PHE A 473 -11.49 -27.50 12.41
C PHE A 473 -12.82 -27.91 11.78
N ALA A 474 -13.93 -27.69 12.50
CA ALA A 474 -15.26 -27.78 11.92
C ALA A 474 -15.55 -26.53 11.08
N PHE A 475 -15.41 -26.66 9.77
CA PHE A 475 -16.06 -25.80 8.78
C PHE A 475 -17.56 -26.13 8.77
N ASP A 476 -18.39 -25.16 9.13
CA ASP A 476 -19.84 -25.26 8.93
C ASP A 476 -20.17 -24.71 7.53
N VAL A 477 -20.30 -25.65 6.58
CA VAL A 477 -20.85 -25.45 5.25
C VAL A 477 -22.13 -26.26 5.18
N ASP A 478 -23.26 -25.61 5.42
CA ASP A 478 -24.60 -25.98 4.96
C ASP A 478 -25.46 -24.73 5.25
N VAL A 479 -26.15 -24.08 4.30
CA VAL A 479 -27.30 -24.63 3.60
C VAL A 479 -27.47 -23.89 2.26
N LEU A 480 -26.92 -24.48 1.20
CA LEU A 480 -27.48 -24.45 -0.15
C LEU A 480 -28.47 -25.63 -0.26
N LYS A 481 -29.60 -25.55 0.46
CA LYS A 481 -30.79 -26.41 0.25
C LYS A 481 -32.06 -25.57 0.44
N LYS A 482 -32.26 -24.61 -0.46
CA LYS A 482 -33.56 -24.06 -0.80
C LYS A 482 -33.61 -23.90 -2.31
N ASN A 483 -33.80 -25.02 -2.99
CA ASN A 483 -34.37 -25.13 -4.34
C ASN A 483 -34.41 -26.61 -4.71
N GLN A 484 -35.34 -27.34 -4.11
CA GLN A 484 -36.03 -28.48 -4.70
C GLN A 484 -37.19 -28.86 -3.77
N LYS A 485 -38.41 -28.86 -4.33
CA LYS A 485 -39.73 -29.13 -3.74
C LYS A 485 -40.44 -27.93 -3.08
N ASN A 486 -41.08 -27.09 -3.89
CA ASN A 486 -42.46 -27.32 -4.37
C ASN A 486 -42.67 -26.62 -5.71
#